data_AF-A0A2A4N9T9-F1
#
_entry.id   AF-A0A2A4N9T9-F1
#
_cell.length_a   1.000
_cell.length_b   1.000
_cell.length_c   1.000
_cell.angle_alpha   90.00
_cell.angle_beta   90.00
_cell.angle_gamma   90.00
#
_symmetry.space_group_name_H-M   'P 1'
#
loop_
_entity.id
_entity.type
_entity.pdbx_description
1 polymer ?
#
loop_
_entity_poly.entity_id
_entity_poly.type
_entity_poly.pdbx_seq_one_letter_code
_entity_poly.pdbx_strand_id
1 'polypeptide(L)'
;MRLADAFEFQAQACTSLGSPFMGQLLGVLARDWPVNTDFGRLCAEWPGDLSPHGASLPLRIAGGLHALVLSGQDSALSAVYPPNQCDDGALKGAVLAALDTHQAFMTKWVQSAPQTNEVRRSAALIAAAHWLAARHPLPIVTSELGASAGLNLNWDQYALAAGQQVYGPADPVLTLSPECDGPMPAPAEITVTERCGVDLNPLDIADPDQVLRLLAYLWPDQPYRVDLTRAAISAQTGHVDRGDAIDWLETRLQTARPGHLHLIYHTIAWQYFPADSQTRGTALIEAAGA
;
A
#
# COMPACT_ATOMS: atom_id res chain seq x y z
N MET A 1 -0.17 24.97 -2.08
CA MET A 1 1.02 24.58 -1.31
C MET A 1 2.21 24.54 -2.26
N ARG A 2 3.39 25.05 -1.89
CA ARG A 2 4.56 24.95 -2.77
C ARG A 2 5.12 23.53 -2.69
N LEU A 3 5.84 23.09 -3.73
CA LEU A 3 6.44 21.76 -3.76
C LEU A 3 7.40 21.51 -2.58
N ALA A 4 8.20 22.52 -2.21
CA ALA A 4 9.08 22.44 -1.03
C ALA A 4 8.30 22.17 0.27
N ASP A 5 7.19 22.87 0.50
CA ASP A 5 6.35 22.68 1.69
C ASP A 5 5.75 21.25 1.73
N ALA A 6 5.39 20.71 0.55
CA ALA A 6 4.90 19.34 0.42
C ALA A 6 5.98 18.30 0.77
N PHE A 7 7.22 18.54 0.33
CA PHE A 7 8.36 17.70 0.70
C PHE A 7 8.65 17.74 2.20
N GLU A 8 8.67 18.93 2.82
CA GLU A 8 8.89 19.08 4.26
C GLU A 8 7.83 18.35 5.08
N PHE A 9 6.55 18.51 4.72
CA PHE A 9 5.46 17.79 5.36
C PHE A 9 5.65 16.28 5.26
N GLN A 10 5.95 15.77 4.06
CA GLN A 10 6.14 14.33 3.85
C GLN A 10 7.39 13.81 4.59
N ALA A 11 8.47 14.60 4.65
CA ALA A 11 9.69 14.25 5.37
C ALA A 11 9.43 14.04 6.87
N GLN A 12 8.67 14.97 7.48
CA GLN A 12 8.28 14.88 8.88
C GLN A 12 7.39 13.66 9.14
N ALA A 13 6.41 13.42 8.26
CA ALA A 13 5.51 12.27 8.36
C ALA A 13 6.27 10.92 8.23
N CYS A 14 7.21 10.80 7.28
CA CYS A 14 8.01 9.59 7.15
C CYS A 14 8.90 9.36 8.38
N THR A 15 9.52 10.43 8.90
CA THR A 15 10.37 10.34 10.10
C THR A 15 9.57 9.89 11.33
N SER A 16 8.38 10.46 11.56
CA SER A 16 7.54 10.10 12.72
C SER A 16 6.99 8.67 12.63
N LEU A 17 6.88 8.12 11.41
CA LEU A 17 6.45 6.75 11.14
C LEU A 17 7.63 5.76 11.03
N GLY A 18 8.83 6.17 11.43
CA GLY A 18 9.99 5.29 11.56
C GLY A 18 10.79 5.10 10.26
N SER A 19 10.86 6.11 9.40
CA SER A 19 11.71 6.12 8.22
C SER A 19 12.61 7.38 8.17
N PRO A 20 13.73 7.38 8.92
CA PRO A 20 14.68 8.49 8.91
C PRO A 20 15.32 8.72 7.55
N PHE A 21 15.55 7.67 6.74
CA PHE A 21 16.13 7.83 5.40
C PHE A 21 15.19 8.63 4.50
N MET A 22 13.89 8.31 4.51
CA MET A 22 12.90 9.06 3.74
C MET A 22 12.79 10.51 4.24
N GLY A 23 12.91 10.74 5.55
CA GLY A 23 13.03 12.08 6.12
C GLY A 23 14.20 12.88 5.55
N GLN A 24 15.38 12.27 5.49
CA GLN A 24 16.59 12.86 4.92
C GLN A 24 16.41 13.16 3.41
N LEU A 25 15.98 12.16 2.63
CA LEU A 25 15.78 12.26 1.18
C LEU A 25 14.82 13.39 0.81
N LEU A 26 13.65 13.42 1.46
CA LEU A 26 12.62 14.42 1.18
C LEU A 26 13.05 15.81 1.70
N GLY A 27 13.79 15.88 2.81
CA GLY A 27 14.38 17.13 3.31
C GLY A 27 15.43 17.72 2.36
N VAL A 28 16.25 16.89 1.73
CA VAL A 28 17.17 17.31 0.65
C VAL A 28 16.39 17.84 -0.55
N LEU A 29 15.36 17.12 -1.00
CA LEU A 29 14.53 17.55 -2.13
C LEU A 29 13.77 18.86 -1.84
N ALA A 30 13.35 19.09 -0.60
CA ALA A 30 12.70 20.34 -0.20
C ALA A 30 13.61 21.57 -0.39
N ARG A 31 14.90 21.44 -0.06
CA ARG A 31 15.88 22.54 -0.09
C ARG A 31 16.52 22.73 -1.46
N ASP A 32 16.81 21.64 -2.16
CA ASP A 32 17.70 21.62 -3.31
C ASP A 32 16.99 21.20 -4.63
N TRP A 33 15.65 21.30 -4.69
CA TRP A 33 14.87 20.92 -5.88
C TRP A 33 15.42 21.54 -7.19
N PRO A 34 15.61 20.76 -8.27
CA PRO A 34 16.25 21.24 -9.49
C PRO A 34 15.28 22.03 -10.39
N VAL A 35 14.87 23.22 -9.94
CA VAL A 35 13.86 24.09 -10.60
C VAL A 35 14.14 24.44 -12.07
N ASN A 36 15.40 24.33 -12.51
CA ASN A 36 15.82 24.69 -13.87
C ASN A 36 15.76 23.51 -14.87
N THR A 37 15.43 22.30 -14.43
CA THR A 37 15.26 21.12 -15.30
C THR A 37 13.83 21.02 -15.82
N ASP A 38 13.61 20.30 -16.93
CA ASP A 38 12.26 20.08 -17.48
C ASP A 38 11.38 19.31 -16.49
N PHE A 39 11.92 18.24 -15.89
CA PHE A 39 11.24 17.50 -14.84
C PHE A 39 10.95 18.36 -13.61
N GLY A 40 11.91 19.20 -13.19
CA GLY A 40 11.77 20.11 -12.07
C GLY A 40 10.64 21.12 -12.25
N ARG A 41 10.51 21.70 -13.46
CA ARG A 41 9.40 22.60 -13.83
C ARG A 41 8.07 21.88 -13.88
N LEU A 42 8.02 20.69 -14.50
CA LEU A 42 6.81 19.88 -14.58
C LEU A 42 6.22 19.58 -13.20
N CYS A 43 7.05 19.24 -12.21
CA CYS A 43 6.56 19.01 -10.85
C CYS A 43 6.15 20.29 -10.12
N ALA A 44 6.79 21.42 -10.40
CA ALA A 44 6.45 22.71 -9.80
C ALA A 44 5.11 23.27 -10.31
N GLU A 45 4.77 22.97 -11.56
CA GLU A 45 3.52 23.36 -12.23
C GLU A 45 2.40 22.33 -12.09
N TRP A 46 2.60 21.30 -11.26
CA TRP A 46 1.64 20.21 -11.10
C TRP A 46 0.28 20.73 -10.61
N PRO A 47 -0.83 20.36 -11.27
CA PRO A 47 -2.14 20.90 -10.93
C PRO A 47 -2.68 20.33 -9.61
N GLY A 48 -3.38 21.18 -8.84
CA GLY A 48 -4.12 20.77 -7.65
C GLY A 48 -3.28 20.68 -6.38
N ASP A 49 -3.75 19.86 -5.43
CA ASP A 49 -3.06 19.66 -4.15
C ASP A 49 -1.90 18.67 -4.31
N LEU A 50 -0.69 19.07 -3.91
CA LEU A 50 0.52 18.24 -3.98
C LEU A 50 0.65 17.30 -2.77
N SER A 51 -0.16 17.51 -1.73
CA SER A 51 -0.10 16.79 -0.45
C SER A 51 -0.59 15.33 -0.58
N PRO A 52 -0.45 14.54 0.50
CA PRO A 52 -1.06 13.20 0.58
C PRO A 52 -2.59 13.16 0.38
N HIS A 53 -3.28 14.30 0.50
CA HIS A 53 -4.72 14.40 0.25
C HIS A 53 -5.07 14.61 -1.23
N GLY A 54 -4.08 14.83 -2.09
CA GLY A 54 -4.24 15.01 -3.53
C GLY A 54 -3.26 14.16 -4.33
N ALA A 55 -2.35 14.82 -5.06
CA ALA A 55 -1.42 14.17 -5.97
C ALA A 55 -0.39 13.29 -5.26
N SER A 56 -0.10 13.51 -3.96
CA SER A 56 0.97 12.83 -3.23
C SER A 56 2.32 12.91 -3.95
N LEU A 57 2.61 14.07 -4.56
CA LEU A 57 3.73 14.23 -5.49
C LEU A 57 5.10 13.90 -4.86
N PRO A 58 5.40 14.27 -3.59
CA PRO A 58 6.62 13.83 -2.91
C PRO A 58 6.80 12.31 -2.90
N LEU A 59 5.74 11.55 -2.65
CA LEU A 59 5.78 10.08 -2.66
C LEU A 59 5.95 9.53 -4.08
N ARG A 60 5.36 10.16 -5.09
CA ARG A 60 5.59 9.76 -6.49
C ARG A 60 7.05 9.89 -6.90
N ILE A 61 7.68 11.00 -6.53
CA ILE A 61 9.08 11.29 -6.83
C ILE A 61 10.00 10.33 -6.07
N ALA A 62 9.79 10.17 -4.77
CA ALA A 62 10.53 9.21 -3.96
C ALA A 62 10.40 7.76 -4.49
N GLY A 63 9.19 7.34 -4.86
CA GLY A 63 8.97 6.03 -5.48
C GLY A 63 9.72 5.88 -6.80
N GLY A 64 9.80 6.92 -7.62
CA GLY A 64 10.57 6.87 -8.87
C GLY A 64 12.07 6.69 -8.63
N LEU A 65 12.63 7.43 -7.67
CA LEU A 65 14.03 7.26 -7.27
C LEU A 65 14.29 5.85 -6.70
N HIS A 66 13.39 5.33 -5.86
CA HIS A 66 13.52 3.97 -5.34
C HIS A 66 13.39 2.91 -6.45
N ALA A 67 12.54 3.12 -7.46
CA ALA A 67 12.43 2.24 -8.61
C ALA A 67 13.74 2.17 -9.41
N LEU A 68 14.45 3.29 -9.58
CA LEU A 68 15.78 3.30 -10.21
C LEU A 68 16.79 2.47 -9.40
N VAL A 69 16.73 2.52 -8.07
CA VAL A 69 17.58 1.72 -7.18
C VAL A 69 17.22 0.23 -7.27
N LEU A 70 15.94 -0.13 -7.14
CA LEU A 70 15.48 -1.52 -7.18
C LEU A 70 15.75 -2.21 -8.53
N SER A 71 15.73 -1.44 -9.62
CA SER A 71 16.03 -1.95 -10.97
C SER A 71 17.51 -1.87 -11.35
N GLY A 72 18.37 -1.33 -10.47
CA GLY A 72 19.81 -1.20 -10.71
C GLY A 72 20.17 -0.22 -11.84
N GLN A 73 19.28 0.72 -12.17
CA GLN A 73 19.49 1.67 -13.27
C GLN A 73 20.44 2.82 -12.91
N ASP A 74 20.69 3.05 -11.62
CA ASP A 74 21.62 4.09 -11.16
C ASP A 74 22.46 3.59 -9.98
N SER A 75 23.74 3.27 -10.25
CA SER A 75 24.65 2.76 -9.24
C SER A 75 25.07 3.82 -8.22
N ALA A 76 25.14 5.09 -8.63
CA ALA A 76 25.51 6.19 -7.74
C ALA A 76 24.38 6.49 -6.74
N LEU A 77 23.13 6.49 -7.22
CA LEU A 77 21.94 6.57 -6.38
C LEU A 77 21.85 5.37 -5.43
N SER A 78 22.11 4.16 -5.94
CA SER A 78 22.09 2.94 -5.12
C SER A 78 23.12 2.99 -3.97
N ALA A 79 24.29 3.59 -4.21
CA ALA A 79 25.35 3.72 -3.20
C ALA A 79 24.98 4.65 -2.03
N VAL A 80 23.96 5.52 -2.19
CA VAL A 80 23.47 6.42 -1.13
C VAL A 80 22.13 5.99 -0.53
N TYR A 81 21.54 4.89 -1.01
CA TYR A 81 20.32 4.30 -0.45
C TYR A 81 20.64 3.23 0.61
N PRO A 82 19.72 2.95 1.56
CA PRO A 82 19.85 1.85 2.50
C PRO A 82 20.20 0.52 1.81
N PRO A 83 21.04 -0.33 2.43
CA PRO A 83 21.55 -0.22 3.81
C PRO A 83 22.76 0.73 3.96
N ASN A 84 23.18 1.41 2.90
CA ASN A 84 24.27 2.39 2.97
C ASN A 84 23.84 3.62 3.77
N GLN A 85 24.81 4.28 4.39
CA GLN A 85 24.62 5.56 5.08
C GLN A 85 25.39 6.64 4.32
N CYS A 86 24.78 7.82 4.20
CA CYS A 86 25.42 8.97 3.57
C CYS A 86 24.99 10.27 4.27
N ASP A 87 25.82 11.30 4.17
CA ASP A 87 25.43 12.64 4.59
C ASP A 87 24.56 13.33 3.53
N ASP A 88 23.95 14.46 3.90
CA ASP A 88 23.07 15.23 3.02
C ASP A 88 23.78 15.69 1.73
N GLY A 89 25.09 15.92 1.78
CA GLY A 89 25.87 16.37 0.62
C GLY A 89 25.99 15.28 -0.43
N ALA A 90 26.37 14.08 -0.02
CA ALA A 90 26.45 12.90 -0.88
C ALA A 90 25.06 12.49 -1.39
N LEU A 91 24.04 12.48 -0.53
CA LEU A 91 22.66 12.16 -0.92
C LEU A 91 22.15 13.15 -1.98
N LYS A 92 22.34 14.45 -1.75
CA LYS A 92 21.98 15.49 -2.72
C LYS A 92 22.65 15.27 -4.06
N GLY A 93 23.97 15.09 -4.07
CA GLY A 93 24.73 14.91 -5.30
C GLY A 93 24.19 13.78 -6.16
N ALA A 94 23.98 12.61 -5.55
CA ALA A 94 23.47 11.44 -6.25
C ALA A 94 22.00 11.59 -6.68
N VAL A 95 21.13 12.12 -5.82
CA VAL A 95 19.70 12.31 -6.13
C VAL A 95 19.50 13.30 -7.27
N LEU A 96 20.17 14.46 -7.25
CA LEU A 96 20.01 15.46 -8.32
C LEU A 96 20.60 14.95 -9.64
N ALA A 97 21.73 14.24 -9.60
CA ALA A 97 22.30 13.62 -10.79
C ALA A 97 21.37 12.55 -11.39
N ALA A 98 20.73 11.72 -10.55
CA ALA A 98 19.77 10.72 -11.00
C ALA A 98 18.51 11.36 -11.61
N LEU A 99 17.98 12.42 -10.98
CA LEU A 99 16.83 13.16 -11.52
C LEU A 99 17.13 13.76 -12.90
N ASP A 100 18.35 14.28 -13.11
CA ASP A 100 18.79 14.83 -14.39
C ASP A 100 19.03 13.75 -15.45
N THR A 101 19.67 12.64 -15.08
CA THR A 101 19.98 11.52 -15.98
C THR A 101 18.72 10.78 -16.42
N HIS A 102 17.75 10.59 -15.52
CA HIS A 102 16.57 9.75 -15.73
C HIS A 102 15.27 10.56 -15.93
N GLN A 103 15.35 11.79 -16.46
CA GLN A 103 14.20 12.70 -16.59
C GLN A 103 13.01 12.08 -17.32
N ALA A 104 13.25 11.34 -18.41
CA ALA A 104 12.18 10.70 -19.19
C ALA A 104 11.45 9.62 -18.38
N PHE A 105 12.20 8.80 -17.64
CA PHE A 105 11.64 7.80 -16.73
C PHE A 105 10.84 8.47 -15.62
N MET A 106 11.42 9.46 -14.93
CA MET A 106 10.77 10.16 -13.83
C MET A 106 9.49 10.87 -14.28
N THR A 107 9.52 11.53 -15.44
CA THR A 107 8.35 12.21 -16.03
C THR A 107 7.19 11.25 -16.27
N LYS A 108 7.47 10.06 -16.82
CA LYS A 108 6.46 9.01 -17.02
C LYS A 108 6.00 8.43 -15.69
N TRP A 109 6.93 8.17 -14.77
CA TRP A 109 6.65 7.52 -13.49
C TRP A 109 5.65 8.30 -12.64
N VAL A 110 5.86 9.61 -12.50
CA VAL A 110 5.03 10.47 -11.65
C VAL A 110 3.61 10.67 -12.18
N GLN A 111 3.28 10.27 -13.41
CA GLN A 111 1.90 10.37 -13.92
C GLN A 111 0.93 9.43 -13.22
N SER A 112 1.42 8.30 -12.74
CA SER A 112 0.60 7.30 -12.05
C SER A 112 0.55 7.56 -10.54
N ALA A 113 -0.64 7.42 -9.95
CA ALA A 113 -0.84 7.60 -8.52
C ALA A 113 -0.10 6.53 -7.69
N PRO A 114 0.35 6.86 -6.48
CA PRO A 114 0.81 5.84 -5.54
C PRO A 114 -0.33 4.85 -5.25
N GLN A 115 -0.06 3.56 -5.41
CA GLN A 115 -0.95 2.48 -4.97
C GLN A 115 -0.20 1.67 -3.93
N THR A 116 -0.59 1.83 -2.67
CA THR A 116 0.08 1.20 -1.52
C THR A 116 -0.72 -0.01 -1.05
N ASN A 117 -0.35 -1.21 -1.52
CA ASN A 117 -0.95 -2.47 -1.10
C ASN A 117 -0.25 -3.00 0.18
N GLU A 118 -0.36 -2.26 1.29
CA GLU A 118 0.33 -2.58 2.55
C GLU A 118 -0.21 -3.88 3.19
N VAL A 119 0.60 -4.94 3.12
CA VAL A 119 0.28 -6.30 3.59
C VAL A 119 0.06 -6.35 5.10
N ARG A 120 0.74 -5.50 5.88
CA ARG A 120 0.62 -5.52 7.35
C ARG A 120 -0.77 -5.15 7.84
N ARG A 121 -1.61 -4.54 7.00
CA ARG A 121 -3.02 -4.26 7.33
C ARG A 121 -3.85 -5.54 7.45
N SER A 122 -3.36 -6.67 6.92
CA SER A 122 -3.95 -7.99 7.16
C SER A 122 -3.90 -8.42 8.64
N ALA A 123 -3.05 -7.84 9.49
CA ALA A 123 -3.04 -8.15 10.92
C ALA A 123 -4.41 -7.90 11.58
N ALA A 124 -5.05 -6.79 11.24
CA ALA A 124 -6.38 -6.47 11.73
C ALA A 124 -7.45 -7.44 11.17
N LEU A 125 -7.30 -7.86 9.91
CA LEU A 125 -8.21 -8.80 9.26
C LEU A 125 -8.16 -10.19 9.91
N ILE A 126 -6.95 -10.70 10.20
CA ILE A 126 -6.75 -11.98 10.88
C ILE A 126 -7.40 -11.96 12.27
N ALA A 127 -7.15 -10.91 13.05
CA ALA A 127 -7.77 -10.75 14.37
C ALA A 127 -9.31 -10.66 14.26
N ALA A 128 -9.83 -9.86 13.34
CA ALA A 128 -11.26 -9.73 13.11
C ALA A 128 -11.91 -11.07 12.70
N ALA A 129 -11.25 -11.83 11.83
CA ALA A 129 -11.75 -13.12 11.38
C ALA A 129 -11.82 -14.16 12.51
N HIS A 130 -10.82 -14.22 13.41
CA HIS A 130 -10.90 -15.08 14.58
C HIS A 130 -12.02 -14.65 15.55
N TRP A 131 -12.19 -13.34 15.74
CA TRP A 131 -13.29 -12.80 16.56
C TRP A 131 -14.67 -13.16 15.99
N LEU A 132 -14.82 -13.10 14.66
CA LEU A 132 -16.03 -13.45 13.93
C LEU A 132 -16.30 -14.95 13.98
N ALA A 133 -15.31 -15.79 13.65
CA ALA A 133 -15.44 -17.24 13.61
C ALA A 133 -15.79 -17.83 14.99
N ALA A 134 -15.29 -17.23 16.08
CA ALA A 134 -15.65 -17.62 17.44
C ALA A 134 -17.15 -17.39 17.77
N ARG A 135 -17.81 -16.46 17.08
CA ARG A 135 -19.25 -16.13 17.26
C ARG A 135 -20.14 -16.78 16.22
N HIS A 136 -19.63 -16.89 15.00
CA HIS A 136 -20.32 -17.36 13.81
C HIS A 136 -19.40 -18.37 13.13
N PRO A 137 -19.44 -19.66 13.55
CA PRO A 137 -18.59 -20.71 13.01
C PRO A 137 -19.09 -21.14 11.61
N LEU A 138 -19.03 -20.20 10.66
CA LEU A 138 -19.43 -20.35 9.27
C LEU A 138 -18.21 -20.10 8.37
N PRO A 139 -18.13 -20.76 7.21
CA PRO A 139 -17.16 -20.41 6.19
C PRO A 139 -17.33 -18.95 5.74
N ILE A 140 -16.20 -18.30 5.46
CA ILE A 140 -16.11 -16.88 5.15
C ILE A 140 -15.95 -16.69 3.63
N VAL A 141 -16.72 -15.75 3.10
CA VAL A 141 -16.56 -15.20 1.75
C VAL A 141 -16.11 -13.76 1.87
N THR A 142 -15.09 -13.37 1.11
CA THR A 142 -14.40 -12.11 1.31
C THR A 142 -14.55 -11.17 0.11
N SER A 143 -14.75 -9.88 0.42
CA SER A 143 -14.88 -8.79 -0.56
C SER A 143 -14.03 -7.60 -0.11
N GLU A 144 -12.89 -7.35 -0.78
CA GLU A 144 -12.05 -6.16 -0.53
C GLU A 144 -12.39 -5.01 -1.49
N LEU A 145 -12.70 -3.84 -0.94
CA LEU A 145 -12.93 -2.60 -1.69
C LEU A 145 -11.61 -1.82 -1.81
N GLY A 146 -11.18 -1.52 -3.04
CA GLY A 146 -9.89 -0.89 -3.32
C GLY A 146 -8.72 -1.83 -3.05
N ALA A 147 -8.77 -3.03 -3.64
CA ALA A 147 -7.86 -4.14 -3.34
C ALA A 147 -6.45 -3.99 -3.95
N SER A 148 -6.21 -3.01 -4.82
CA SER A 148 -4.94 -2.81 -5.53
C SER A 148 -4.49 -4.08 -6.27
N ALA A 149 -3.39 -4.73 -5.86
CA ALA A 149 -2.90 -5.99 -6.42
C ALA A 149 -3.52 -7.22 -5.73
N GLY A 150 -4.46 -7.02 -4.81
CA GLY A 150 -5.14 -8.07 -4.08
C GLY A 150 -4.28 -8.78 -3.04
N LEU A 151 -3.17 -8.18 -2.57
CA LEU A 151 -2.27 -8.84 -1.61
C LEU A 151 -2.94 -9.11 -0.26
N ASN A 152 -3.90 -8.29 0.15
CA ASN A 152 -4.63 -8.49 1.41
C ASN A 152 -5.79 -9.48 1.25
N LEU A 153 -6.20 -9.89 0.04
CA LEU A 153 -7.21 -10.94 -0.16
C LEU A 153 -6.80 -12.28 0.43
N ASN A 154 -5.49 -12.53 0.50
CA ASN A 154 -4.87 -13.74 1.01
C ASN A 154 -4.58 -13.68 2.52
N TRP A 155 -5.21 -12.76 3.27
CA TRP A 155 -4.99 -12.57 4.71
C TRP A 155 -5.11 -13.86 5.53
N ASP A 156 -5.92 -14.83 5.09
CA ASP A 156 -6.14 -16.09 5.79
C ASP A 156 -5.02 -17.13 5.56
N GLN A 157 -4.07 -16.84 4.66
CA GLN A 157 -2.83 -17.59 4.49
C GLN A 157 -1.65 -16.99 5.27
N TYR A 158 -1.88 -15.87 5.97
CA TYR A 158 -0.89 -15.17 6.76
C TYR A 158 -1.07 -15.50 8.24
N ALA A 159 0.02 -15.47 8.99
CA ALA A 159 -0.03 -15.58 10.44
C ALA A 159 0.04 -14.21 11.11
N LEU A 160 -0.55 -14.11 12.29
CA LEU A 160 -0.43 -12.98 13.21
C LEU A 160 0.18 -13.48 14.52
N ALA A 161 1.42 -13.09 14.80
CA ALA A 161 2.03 -13.24 16.11
C ALA A 161 1.64 -12.05 17.00
N ALA A 162 0.82 -12.32 18.02
CA ALA A 162 0.33 -11.34 18.98
C ALA A 162 0.70 -11.79 20.40
N GLY A 163 1.80 -11.22 20.92
CA GLY A 163 2.37 -11.63 22.21
C GLY A 163 2.87 -13.08 22.16
N GLN A 164 2.35 -13.93 23.05
CA GLN A 164 2.71 -15.36 23.12
C GLN A 164 1.86 -16.25 22.20
N GLN A 165 0.91 -15.66 21.46
CA GLN A 165 -0.05 -16.40 20.67
C GLN A 165 0.15 -16.14 19.19
N VAL A 166 -0.03 -17.19 18.39
CA VAL A 166 0.00 -17.11 16.93
C VAL A 166 -1.37 -17.49 16.40
N TYR A 167 -1.90 -16.63 15.53
CA TYR A 167 -3.15 -16.80 14.80
C TYR A 167 -2.84 -17.07 13.33
N GLY A 168 -3.74 -17.74 12.61
CA GLY A 168 -3.54 -18.13 11.21
C GLY A 168 -3.14 -19.61 11.04
N PRO A 169 -2.74 -20.00 9.82
CA PRO A 169 -2.45 -21.40 9.47
C PRO A 169 -1.15 -21.90 10.10
N ALA A 170 -1.00 -23.23 10.17
CA ALA A 170 0.21 -23.87 10.72
C ALA A 170 1.46 -23.64 9.85
N ASP A 171 1.28 -23.47 8.54
CA ASP A 171 2.33 -23.16 7.57
C ASP A 171 1.97 -21.85 6.84
N PRO A 172 2.23 -20.69 7.46
CA PRO A 172 1.84 -19.40 6.89
C PRO A 172 2.82 -18.93 5.82
N VAL A 173 2.30 -18.26 4.80
CA VAL A 173 3.11 -17.60 3.75
C VAL A 173 4.05 -16.55 4.35
N LEU A 174 3.57 -15.84 5.36
CA LEU A 174 4.30 -14.83 6.11
C LEU A 174 3.71 -14.66 7.51
N THR A 175 4.49 -14.09 8.43
CA THR A 175 4.04 -13.80 9.79
C THR A 175 4.11 -12.31 10.08
N LEU A 176 2.98 -11.72 10.42
CA LEU A 176 2.84 -10.33 10.88
C LEU A 176 3.02 -10.30 12.40
N SER A 177 3.86 -9.40 12.89
CA SER A 177 4.17 -9.27 14.33
C SER A 177 4.04 -7.82 14.80
N PRO A 178 2.84 -7.19 14.71
CA PRO A 178 2.65 -5.84 15.20
C PRO A 178 2.71 -5.81 16.74
N GLU A 179 2.92 -4.62 17.29
CA GLU A 179 2.58 -4.37 18.69
C GLU A 179 1.06 -4.45 18.83
N CYS A 180 0.60 -5.30 19.75
CA CYS A 180 -0.82 -5.47 20.06
C CYS A 180 -1.09 -4.92 21.45
N ASP A 181 -2.09 -4.05 21.56
CA ASP A 181 -2.64 -3.59 22.83
C ASP A 181 -4.09 -4.08 22.99
N GLY A 182 -4.47 -4.42 24.22
CA GLY A 182 -5.78 -4.97 24.54
C GLY A 182 -5.92 -6.49 24.36
N PRO A 183 -7.11 -7.03 24.72
CA PRO A 183 -7.37 -8.46 24.66
C PRO A 183 -7.51 -8.96 23.22
N MET A 184 -6.80 -10.04 22.90
CA MET A 184 -6.95 -10.74 21.63
C MET A 184 -8.15 -11.71 21.65
N PRO A 185 -8.82 -11.95 20.51
CA PRO A 185 -9.94 -12.89 20.43
C PRO A 185 -9.51 -14.34 20.69
N ALA A 186 -10.46 -15.19 21.08
CA ALA A 186 -10.18 -16.62 21.18
C ALA A 186 -9.82 -17.20 19.79
N PRO A 187 -8.83 -18.11 19.68
CA PRO A 187 -8.61 -18.89 18.47
C PRO A 187 -9.88 -19.58 18.02
N ALA A 188 -10.09 -19.56 16.72
CA ALA A 188 -11.21 -20.21 16.05
C ALA A 188 -10.73 -20.70 14.69
N GLU A 189 -11.33 -21.79 14.21
CA GLU A 189 -11.06 -22.31 12.87
C GLU A 189 -11.64 -21.34 11.83
N ILE A 190 -10.82 -20.98 10.85
CA ILE A 190 -11.18 -20.09 9.75
C ILE A 190 -11.15 -20.89 8.47
N THR A 191 -12.23 -20.83 7.70
CA THR A 191 -12.30 -21.38 6.35
C THR A 191 -12.74 -20.27 5.40
N VAL A 192 -11.87 -19.84 4.49
CA VAL A 192 -12.23 -18.89 3.43
C VAL A 192 -12.53 -19.65 2.15
N THR A 193 -13.79 -19.61 1.70
CA THR A 193 -14.26 -20.32 0.50
C THR A 193 -14.18 -19.48 -0.77
N GLU A 194 -14.13 -18.15 -0.64
CA GLU A 194 -14.09 -17.23 -1.78
C GLU A 194 -13.31 -15.94 -1.46
N ARG A 195 -12.49 -15.49 -2.42
CA ARG A 195 -11.68 -14.27 -2.35
C ARG A 195 -11.88 -13.42 -3.58
N CYS A 196 -12.58 -12.30 -3.43
CA CYS A 196 -12.72 -11.32 -4.50
C CYS A 196 -12.42 -9.92 -3.99
N GLY A 197 -11.85 -9.09 -4.83
CA GLY A 197 -11.66 -7.67 -4.59
C GLY A 197 -11.99 -6.86 -5.82
N VAL A 198 -11.98 -5.54 -5.66
CA VAL A 198 -12.17 -4.59 -6.75
C VAL A 198 -11.22 -3.43 -6.59
N ASP A 199 -10.68 -2.93 -7.69
CA ASP A 199 -9.91 -1.68 -7.74
C ASP A 199 -10.19 -0.93 -9.05
N LEU A 200 -10.03 0.40 -9.04
CA LEU A 200 -10.16 1.21 -10.27
C LEU A 200 -9.05 0.87 -11.28
N ASN A 201 -7.85 0.59 -10.76
CA ASN A 201 -6.66 0.25 -11.53
C ASN A 201 -5.94 -0.93 -10.86
N PRO A 202 -6.51 -2.16 -10.94
CA PRO A 202 -5.87 -3.33 -10.35
C PRO A 202 -4.45 -3.50 -10.88
N LEU A 203 -3.52 -3.84 -9.99
CA LEU A 203 -2.14 -4.11 -10.37
C LEU A 203 -1.97 -5.60 -10.70
N ASP A 204 -1.35 -5.87 -11.84
CA ASP A 204 -1.03 -7.22 -12.30
C ASP A 204 0.29 -7.69 -11.67
N ILE A 205 0.22 -8.67 -10.78
CA ILE A 205 1.39 -9.25 -10.13
C ILE A 205 2.24 -10.13 -11.07
N ALA A 206 1.73 -10.49 -12.25
CA ALA A 206 2.51 -11.17 -13.28
C ALA A 206 3.36 -10.18 -14.12
N ASP A 207 3.06 -8.89 -14.06
CA ASP A 207 3.81 -7.84 -14.74
C ASP A 207 4.96 -7.33 -13.84
N PRO A 208 6.23 -7.58 -14.22
CA PRO A 208 7.38 -7.16 -13.41
C PRO A 208 7.47 -5.65 -13.20
N ASP A 209 6.96 -4.82 -14.13
CA ASP A 209 6.98 -3.36 -13.99
C ASP A 209 5.97 -2.90 -12.94
N GLN A 210 4.84 -3.59 -12.82
CA GLN A 210 3.83 -3.31 -11.79
C GLN A 210 4.24 -3.85 -10.42
N VAL A 211 4.92 -5.00 -10.38
CA VAL A 211 5.59 -5.48 -9.17
C VAL A 211 6.66 -4.50 -8.70
N LEU A 212 7.52 -4.01 -9.61
CA LEU A 212 8.50 -2.97 -9.29
C LEU A 212 7.83 -1.73 -8.71
N ARG A 213 6.69 -1.31 -9.26
CA ARG A 213 5.89 -0.19 -8.76
C ARG A 213 5.41 -0.43 -7.32
N LEU A 214 4.86 -1.60 -7.01
CA LEU A 214 4.46 -1.95 -5.64
C LEU A 214 5.62 -1.82 -4.65
N LEU A 215 6.78 -2.39 -5.01
CA LEU A 215 7.96 -2.41 -4.16
C LEU A 215 8.58 -1.01 -4.01
N ALA A 216 8.56 -0.19 -5.06
CA ALA A 216 9.14 1.14 -5.07
C ALA A 216 8.45 2.12 -4.11
N TYR A 217 7.17 1.90 -3.80
CA TYR A 217 6.44 2.70 -2.81
C TYR A 217 6.62 2.22 -1.36
N LEU A 218 7.39 1.16 -1.13
CA LEU A 218 7.86 0.78 0.21
C LEU A 218 9.10 1.60 0.57
N TRP A 219 9.25 1.91 1.85
CA TRP A 219 10.39 2.71 2.31
C TRP A 219 11.68 1.89 2.33
N PRO A 220 12.78 2.37 1.72
CA PRO A 220 14.02 1.60 1.58
C PRO A 220 14.66 1.17 2.89
N ASP A 221 14.47 1.94 3.96
CA ASP A 221 14.98 1.66 5.31
C ASP A 221 14.07 0.73 6.13
N GLN A 222 13.04 0.16 5.50
CA GLN A 222 12.16 -0.85 6.09
C GLN A 222 12.16 -2.14 5.24
N PRO A 223 13.32 -2.81 5.09
CA PRO A 223 13.48 -3.95 4.18
C PRO A 223 12.53 -5.12 4.49
N TYR A 224 12.17 -5.32 5.76
CA TYR A 224 11.18 -6.34 6.13
C TYR A 224 9.82 -6.16 5.43
N ARG A 225 9.41 -4.92 5.08
CA ARG A 225 8.18 -4.70 4.31
C ARG A 225 8.29 -5.22 2.89
N VAL A 226 9.47 -5.10 2.29
CA VAL A 226 9.76 -5.66 0.95
C VAL A 226 9.66 -7.18 1.00
N ASP A 227 10.22 -7.81 2.03
CA ASP A 227 10.17 -9.27 2.20
C ASP A 227 8.72 -9.76 2.38
N LEU A 228 7.94 -9.10 3.23
CA LEU A 228 6.51 -9.40 3.40
C LEU A 228 5.72 -9.23 2.09
N THR A 229 5.95 -8.14 1.35
CA THR A 229 5.27 -7.89 0.08
C THR A 229 5.67 -8.92 -0.99
N ARG A 230 6.94 -9.33 -1.08
CA ARG A 230 7.37 -10.39 -2.00
C ARG A 230 6.73 -11.74 -1.68
N ALA A 231 6.67 -12.11 -0.39
CA ALA A 231 5.99 -13.32 0.04
C ALA A 231 4.49 -13.27 -0.33
N ALA A 232 3.82 -12.16 -0.06
CA ALA A 232 2.41 -11.96 -0.43
C ALA A 232 2.18 -12.05 -1.94
N ILE A 233 3.05 -11.43 -2.76
CA ILE A 233 2.98 -11.52 -4.23
C ILE A 233 3.07 -12.98 -4.69
N SER A 234 4.00 -13.77 -4.13
CA SER A 234 4.17 -15.17 -4.53
C SER A 234 2.98 -16.08 -4.19
N ALA A 235 2.13 -15.67 -3.25
CA ALA A 235 0.98 -16.43 -2.80
C ALA A 235 -0.36 -15.81 -3.21
N GLN A 236 -0.37 -14.69 -3.94
CA GLN A 236 -1.59 -14.00 -4.33
C GLN A 236 -2.40 -14.91 -5.27
N THR A 237 -3.65 -15.19 -4.88
CA THR A 237 -4.58 -16.02 -5.66
C THR A 237 -5.96 -15.41 -5.80
N GLY A 238 -6.22 -14.27 -5.15
CA GLY A 238 -7.52 -13.60 -5.16
C GLY A 238 -7.80 -12.91 -6.49
N HIS A 239 -9.05 -12.95 -6.94
CA HIS A 239 -9.44 -12.21 -8.14
C HIS A 239 -9.69 -10.74 -7.79
N VAL A 240 -9.11 -9.81 -8.56
CA VAL A 240 -9.39 -8.37 -8.44
C VAL A 240 -10.05 -7.89 -9.72
N ASP A 241 -11.32 -7.55 -9.61
CA ASP A 241 -12.08 -6.93 -10.70
C ASP A 241 -11.62 -5.48 -10.91
N ARG A 242 -11.64 -5.03 -12.17
CA ARG A 242 -11.48 -3.62 -12.49
C ARG A 242 -12.85 -2.93 -12.47
N GLY A 243 -13.04 -1.98 -11.56
CA GLY A 243 -14.32 -1.26 -11.48
C GLY A 243 -14.40 -0.25 -10.33
N ASP A 244 -15.51 0.49 -10.31
CA ASP A 244 -15.90 1.28 -9.13
C ASP A 244 -16.27 0.32 -7.98
N ALA A 245 -15.79 0.63 -6.78
CA ALA A 245 -15.92 -0.26 -5.64
C ALA A 245 -17.37 -0.45 -5.20
N ILE A 246 -18.21 0.59 -5.30
CA ILE A 246 -19.59 0.54 -4.82
C ILE A 246 -20.52 -0.05 -5.88
N ASP A 247 -20.31 0.25 -7.16
CA ASP A 247 -21.04 -0.42 -8.26
C ASP A 247 -20.74 -1.94 -8.28
N TRP A 248 -19.47 -2.31 -8.06
CA TRP A 248 -19.07 -3.70 -7.92
C TRP A 248 -19.72 -4.36 -6.71
N LEU A 249 -19.73 -3.68 -5.55
CA LEU A 249 -20.34 -4.19 -4.33
C LEU A 249 -21.83 -4.45 -4.50
N GLU A 250 -22.57 -3.55 -5.14
CA GLU A 250 -23.99 -3.72 -5.46
C GLU A 250 -24.23 -5.02 -6.25
N THR A 251 -23.45 -5.25 -7.30
CA THR A 251 -23.52 -6.48 -8.10
C THR A 251 -23.14 -7.72 -7.27
N ARG A 252 -22.08 -7.61 -6.48
CA ARG A 252 -21.55 -8.69 -5.63
C ARG A 252 -22.56 -9.16 -4.58
N LEU A 253 -23.39 -8.26 -4.06
CA LEU A 253 -24.41 -8.51 -3.05
C LEU A 253 -25.71 -9.10 -3.61
N GLN A 254 -25.96 -9.02 -4.92
CA GLN A 254 -27.13 -9.66 -5.55
C GLN A 254 -27.08 -11.20 -5.49
N THR A 255 -25.87 -11.77 -5.36
CA THR A 255 -25.69 -13.21 -5.20
C THR A 255 -25.68 -13.59 -3.73
N ALA A 256 -26.76 -14.23 -3.26
CA ALA A 256 -26.83 -14.76 -1.91
C ALA A 256 -25.82 -15.89 -1.68
N ARG A 257 -25.20 -15.91 -0.49
CA ARG A 257 -24.21 -16.92 -0.07
C ARG A 257 -24.74 -17.64 1.18
N PRO A 258 -25.78 -18.48 1.05
CA PRO A 258 -26.40 -19.13 2.20
C PRO A 258 -25.37 -19.98 2.97
N GLY A 259 -25.45 -19.93 4.30
CA GLY A 259 -24.52 -20.67 5.17
C GLY A 259 -23.10 -20.10 5.24
N HIS A 260 -22.88 -18.88 4.74
CA HIS A 260 -21.58 -18.21 4.81
C HIS A 260 -21.67 -16.90 5.58
N LEU A 261 -20.54 -16.50 6.17
CA LEU A 261 -20.33 -15.14 6.68
C LEU A 261 -19.67 -14.31 5.57
N HIS A 262 -20.32 -13.23 5.12
CA HIS A 262 -19.73 -12.32 4.13
C HIS A 262 -18.94 -11.21 4.82
N LEU A 263 -17.61 -11.31 4.75
CA LEU A 263 -16.69 -10.28 5.25
C LEU A 263 -16.38 -9.27 4.14
N ILE A 264 -17.01 -8.09 4.23
CA ILE A 264 -16.74 -6.94 3.36
C ILE A 264 -15.79 -6.01 4.11
N TYR A 265 -14.68 -5.63 3.48
CA TYR A 265 -13.65 -4.79 4.11
C TYR A 265 -12.92 -3.91 3.09
N HIS A 266 -12.14 -2.97 3.60
CA HIS A 266 -11.12 -2.26 2.85
C HIS A 266 -9.90 -2.11 3.75
N THR A 267 -8.72 -2.01 3.16
CA THR A 267 -7.50 -1.80 3.95
C THR A 267 -7.03 -0.34 3.99
N ILE A 268 -7.63 0.56 3.20
CA ILE A 268 -7.49 2.02 3.35
C ILE A 268 -8.49 2.80 2.48
N ALA A 269 -9.09 2.13 1.48
CA ALA A 269 -9.72 2.79 0.34
C ALA A 269 -10.93 3.68 0.67
N TRP A 270 -11.73 3.33 1.69
CA TRP A 270 -13.01 4.00 1.96
C TRP A 270 -12.90 5.50 2.18
N GLN A 271 -11.81 5.97 2.81
CA GLN A 271 -11.58 7.39 3.05
C GLN A 271 -11.38 8.20 1.75
N TYR A 272 -11.05 7.54 0.64
CA TYR A 272 -10.88 8.17 -0.66
C TYR A 272 -12.18 8.19 -1.49
N PHE A 273 -13.23 7.51 -1.04
CA PHE A 273 -14.49 7.48 -1.76
C PHE A 273 -15.25 8.81 -1.57
N PRO A 274 -15.93 9.33 -2.61
CA PRO A 274 -16.85 10.46 -2.45
C PRO A 274 -17.91 10.19 -1.37
N ALA A 275 -18.36 11.23 -0.67
CA ALA A 275 -19.28 11.10 0.47
C ALA A 275 -20.61 10.39 0.12
N ASP A 276 -21.11 10.68 -1.07
CA ASP A 276 -22.26 10.06 -1.72
C ASP A 276 -22.02 8.57 -2.04
N SER A 277 -20.80 8.20 -2.45
CA SER A 277 -20.42 6.79 -2.62
C SER A 277 -20.34 6.06 -1.27
N GLN A 278 -19.79 6.68 -0.23
CA GLN A 278 -19.77 6.11 1.12
C GLN A 278 -21.19 5.89 1.66
N THR A 279 -22.08 6.86 1.48
CA THR A 279 -23.48 6.77 1.91
C THR A 279 -24.20 5.63 1.21
N ARG A 280 -24.06 5.52 -0.13
CA ARG A 280 -24.63 4.41 -0.90
C ARG A 280 -24.06 3.06 -0.46
N GLY A 281 -22.74 2.97 -0.29
CA GLY A 281 -22.05 1.76 0.15
C GLY A 281 -22.50 1.28 1.53
N THR A 282 -22.62 2.19 2.50
CA THR A 282 -23.14 1.87 3.84
C THR A 282 -24.55 1.30 3.75
N ALA A 283 -25.45 1.94 3.00
CA ALA A 283 -26.82 1.47 2.83
C ALA A 283 -26.90 0.07 2.20
N LEU A 284 -26.03 -0.24 1.23
CA LEU A 284 -25.94 -1.59 0.64
C LEU A 284 -25.51 -2.64 1.67
N ILE A 285 -24.50 -2.33 2.48
CA ILE A 285 -23.99 -3.24 3.52
C ILE A 285 -25.04 -3.48 4.60
N GLU A 286 -25.70 -2.42 5.07
CA GLU A 286 -26.77 -2.50 6.07
C GLU A 286 -27.96 -3.32 5.56
N ALA A 287 -28.39 -3.11 4.31
CA ALA A 287 -29.49 -3.87 3.71
C ALA A 287 -29.15 -5.36 3.53
N ALA A 288 -27.89 -5.70 3.24
CA ALA A 288 -27.45 -7.08 3.10
C ALA A 288 -27.30 -7.81 4.45
N GLY A 289 -27.09 -7.07 5.54
CA GLY A 289 -26.93 -7.62 6.90
C GLY A 289 -28.20 -7.65 7.74
N ALA A 290 -29.30 -7.06 7.27
CA ALA A 290 -30.61 -7.00 7.94
C ALA A 290 -31.36 -8.34 7.87
#